data_AF-A0A6I5EKJ8-F1
#
_entry.id   AF-A0A6I5EKJ8-F1
#
_cell.length_a   1.000
_cell.length_b   1.000
_cell.length_c   1.000
_cell.angle_alpha   90.00
_cell.angle_beta   90.00
_cell.angle_gamma   90.00
#
_symmetry.space_group_name_H-M   'P 1'
#
loop_
_entity.id
_entity.type
_entity.pdbx_description
1 polymer ?
#
loop_
_entity_poly.entity_id
_entity_poly.type
_entity_poly.pdbx_seq_one_letter_code
_entity_poly.pdbx_strand_id
1 'polypeptide(L)'
;MGYCLEMSTGDMRDVMRLLTAVERTPEQERALGIVREGCAKTDARFREQGIGLDVSVEQALHELIEGVPGGARGAAYTYAFHEVVAAHFSDPTDLGVWSRPSWFFALDDELARHGIPADLLPGSFLFSGPPLRLPHPGDAFPQIGVLPTPRAAPLATAYEAVADRLGPDYRATARKFAELMRFEAEEWESAQQLGQTLDSIFFWFR
;
A
#
# COMPACT_ATOMS: atom_id res chain seq x y z
N MET A 1 0.65 11.27 18.58
CA MET A 1 0.95 11.08 17.15
C MET A 1 0.15 9.88 16.70
N GLY A 2 -0.64 10.02 15.64
CA GLY A 2 -1.43 8.92 15.07
C GLY A 2 -0.85 8.54 13.71
N TYR A 3 -1.05 7.29 13.31
CA TYR A 3 -0.66 6.72 12.03
C TYR A 3 -1.88 6.71 11.12
N CYS A 4 -1.77 7.34 9.97
CA CYS A 4 -2.84 7.37 8.98
C CYS A 4 -2.68 6.16 8.05
N LEU A 5 -3.78 5.44 7.83
CA LEU A 5 -3.83 4.35 6.86
C LEU A 5 -4.56 4.84 5.62
N GLU A 6 -3.89 4.75 4.48
CA GLU A 6 -4.44 5.08 3.17
C GLU A 6 -4.50 3.83 2.30
N MET A 7 -5.42 3.85 1.35
CA MET A 7 -5.65 2.76 0.39
C MET A 7 -5.79 3.32 -1.02
N SER A 8 -5.21 2.64 -2.00
CA SER A 8 -5.47 2.90 -3.42
C SER A 8 -5.51 1.60 -4.21
N THR A 9 -6.11 1.62 -5.40
CA THR A 9 -6.30 0.43 -6.25
C THR A 9 -5.69 0.68 -7.62
N GLY A 10 -4.99 -0.31 -8.16
CA GLY A 10 -4.23 -0.15 -9.40
C GLY A 10 -3.69 -1.46 -9.95
N ASP A 11 -2.90 -1.36 -11.03
CA ASP A 11 -2.19 -2.50 -11.60
C ASP A 11 -0.73 -2.49 -11.15
N MET A 12 -0.41 -3.39 -10.22
CA MET A 12 0.94 -3.53 -9.71
C MET A 12 1.91 -4.05 -10.78
N ARG A 13 1.43 -4.71 -11.84
CA ARG A 13 2.31 -5.11 -12.95
C ARG A 13 2.82 -3.91 -13.72
N ASP A 14 2.08 -2.81 -13.80
CA ASP A 14 2.56 -1.60 -14.46
C ASP A 14 3.66 -0.92 -13.63
N VAL A 15 3.49 -0.88 -12.30
CA VAL A 15 4.53 -0.46 -11.35
C VAL A 15 5.80 -1.31 -11.53
N MET A 16 5.65 -2.64 -11.52
CA MET A 16 6.78 -3.55 -11.69
C MET A 16 7.42 -3.41 -13.07
N ARG A 17 6.62 -3.27 -14.13
CA ARG A 17 7.12 -3.07 -15.50
C ARG A 17 7.90 -1.76 -15.61
N LEU A 18 7.48 -0.70 -14.94
CA LEU A 18 8.21 0.57 -14.93
C LEU A 18 9.59 0.43 -14.27
N LEU A 19 9.65 -0.28 -13.14
CA LEU A 19 10.87 -0.50 -12.38
C LEU A 19 11.85 -1.46 -13.05
N THR A 20 11.37 -2.51 -13.72
CA THR A 20 12.22 -3.58 -14.27
C THR A 20 12.43 -3.51 -15.78
N ALA A 21 11.95 -2.46 -16.46
CA ALA A 21 12.14 -2.31 -17.91
C ALA A 21 13.61 -2.07 -18.27
N VAL A 22 14.15 -2.92 -19.15
CA VAL A 22 15.50 -2.78 -19.71
C VAL A 22 15.54 -1.65 -20.76
N GLU A 23 14.55 -1.61 -21.65
CA GLU A 23 14.33 -0.52 -22.58
C GLU A 23 12.96 0.10 -22.29
N ARG A 24 12.92 1.41 -22.07
CA ARG A 24 11.70 2.12 -21.69
C ARG A 24 11.01 2.71 -22.90
N THR A 25 9.69 2.58 -22.94
CA THR A 25 8.87 3.26 -23.93
C THR A 25 8.77 4.76 -23.62
N PRO A 26 8.42 5.61 -24.61
CA PRO A 26 8.17 7.04 -24.35
C PRO A 26 7.06 7.30 -23.33
N GLU A 27 6.12 6.37 -23.16
CA GLU A 27 5.09 6.46 -22.12
C GLU A 27 5.66 6.17 -20.74
N GLN A 28 6.51 5.14 -20.61
CA GLN A 28 7.22 4.85 -19.36
C GLN A 28 8.16 5.99 -18.95
N GLU A 29 8.85 6.64 -19.89
CA GLU A 29 9.68 7.82 -19.58
C GLU A 29 8.84 9.01 -19.10
N ARG A 30 7.64 9.22 -19.68
CA ARG A 30 6.72 10.25 -19.20
C ARG A 30 6.21 9.95 -17.79
N ALA A 31 5.83 8.69 -17.52
CA ALA A 31 5.42 8.26 -16.18
C ALA A 31 6.55 8.46 -15.17
N LEU A 32 7.79 8.09 -15.49
CA LEU A 32 8.96 8.35 -14.65
C LEU A 32 9.21 9.84 -14.39
N GLY A 33 8.91 10.71 -15.35
CA GLY A 33 8.95 12.16 -15.15
C GLY A 33 8.04 12.61 -14.00
N ILE A 34 6.81 12.09 -13.95
CA ILE A 34 5.83 12.36 -12.89
C ILE A 34 6.34 11.82 -11.55
N VAL A 35 6.83 10.57 -11.53
CA VAL A 35 7.38 9.94 -10.32
C VAL A 35 8.56 10.73 -9.77
N ARG A 36 9.50 11.16 -10.62
CA ARG A 36 10.66 11.99 -10.22
C ARG A 36 10.21 13.30 -9.59
N GLU A 37 9.18 13.95 -10.15
CA GLU A 37 8.60 15.17 -9.57
C GLU A 37 7.99 14.91 -8.17
N GLY A 38 7.29 13.79 -8.00
CA GLY A 38 6.76 13.34 -6.71
C GLY A 38 7.87 13.13 -5.67
N CYS A 39 8.93 12.40 -6.03
CA CYS A 39 10.10 12.20 -5.17
C CYS A 39 10.75 13.53 -4.76
N ALA A 40 10.95 14.44 -5.71
CA ALA A 40 11.55 15.75 -5.44
C ALA A 40 10.69 16.61 -4.49
N LYS A 41 9.35 16.55 -4.61
CA LYS A 41 8.42 17.19 -3.68
C LYS A 41 8.51 16.59 -2.28
N THR A 42 8.60 15.27 -2.17
CA THR A 42 8.76 14.57 -0.90
C THR A 42 10.10 14.95 -0.23
N ASP A 43 11.20 14.99 -0.98
CA ASP A 43 12.50 15.44 -0.48
C ASP A 43 12.47 16.91 -0.01
N ALA A 44 11.81 17.80 -0.76
CA ALA A 44 11.65 19.20 -0.37
C ALA A 44 10.87 19.33 0.95
N ARG A 45 9.75 18.61 1.08
CA ARG A 45 8.95 18.57 2.31
C ARG A 45 9.76 18.07 3.51
N PHE A 46 10.55 17.01 3.36
CA PHE A 46 11.40 16.50 4.44
C PHE A 46 12.47 17.49 4.86
N ARG A 47 13.06 18.20 3.89
CA ARG A 47 14.02 19.28 4.17
C ARG A 47 13.37 20.39 5.01
N GLU A 48 12.15 20.81 4.67
CA GLU A 48 11.38 21.81 5.43
C GLU A 48 11.05 21.35 6.86
N GLN A 49 10.79 20.04 7.02
CA GLN A 49 10.46 19.43 8.32
C GLN A 49 11.70 19.02 9.14
N GLY A 50 12.91 19.17 8.59
CA GLY A 50 14.15 18.74 9.22
C GLY A 50 14.29 17.20 9.35
N ILE A 51 13.57 16.44 8.51
CA ILE A 51 13.66 14.98 8.46
C ILE A 51 14.87 14.60 7.60
N GLY A 52 15.84 13.89 8.20
CA GLY A 52 17.01 13.37 7.51
C GLY A 52 16.84 11.90 7.15
N LEU A 53 17.06 11.57 5.88
CA LEU A 53 17.19 10.20 5.39
C LEU A 53 18.64 9.94 4.97
N ASP A 54 19.10 8.68 5.04
CA ASP A 54 20.46 8.28 4.64
C ASP A 54 20.74 8.56 3.15
N VAL A 55 19.70 8.43 2.31
CA VAL A 55 19.67 8.84 0.90
C VAL A 55 18.38 9.59 0.63
N SER A 56 18.38 10.47 -0.37
CA SER A 56 17.15 11.16 -0.78
C SER A 56 16.17 10.20 -1.45
N VAL A 57 14.89 10.54 -1.46
CA VAL A 57 13.85 9.74 -2.13
C VAL A 57 14.11 9.68 -3.64
N GLU A 58 14.59 10.78 -4.23
CA GLU A 58 14.98 10.81 -5.65
C GLU A 58 16.17 9.89 -5.95
N GLN A 59 17.19 9.86 -5.08
CA GLN A 59 18.32 8.95 -5.22
C GLN A 59 17.89 7.49 -5.07
N ALA A 60 17.03 7.20 -4.10
CA ALA A 60 16.47 5.86 -3.91
C ALA A 60 15.66 5.40 -5.13
N LEU A 61 14.87 6.28 -5.75
CA LEU A 61 14.17 5.98 -7.00
C LEU A 61 15.16 5.61 -8.12
N HIS A 62 16.23 6.39 -8.30
CA HIS A 62 17.23 6.11 -9.32
C HIS A 62 17.86 4.71 -9.13
N GLU A 63 18.23 4.37 -7.90
CA GLU A 63 18.82 3.06 -7.60
C GLU A 63 17.85 1.89 -7.79
N LEU A 64 16.55 2.08 -7.49
CA LEU A 64 15.51 1.09 -7.78
C LEU A 64 15.36 0.85 -9.29
N ILE A 65 15.39 1.91 -10.09
CA ILE A 65 15.28 1.88 -11.55
C ILE A 65 16.49 1.18 -12.20
N GLU A 66 17.69 1.38 -11.65
CA GLU A 66 18.91 0.71 -12.11
C GLU A 66 18.99 -0.76 -11.63
N GLY A 67 18.10 -1.18 -10.73
CA GLY A 67 18.10 -2.53 -10.16
C GLY A 67 19.25 -2.79 -9.20
N VAL A 68 19.92 -1.75 -8.70
CA VAL A 68 21.06 -1.83 -7.79
C VAL A 68 20.77 -0.99 -6.55
N PRO A 69 19.76 -1.37 -5.72
CA PRO A 69 19.49 -0.65 -4.49
C PRO A 69 20.73 -0.68 -3.59
N GLY A 70 21.14 0.49 -3.12
CA GLY A 70 22.26 0.63 -2.20
C GLY A 70 22.05 -0.11 -0.88
N GLY A 71 23.12 -0.14 -0.07
CA GLY A 71 23.08 -0.71 1.28
C GLY A 71 22.53 0.25 2.35
N ALA A 72 22.07 1.44 1.95
CA ALA A 72 21.51 2.43 2.85
C ALA A 72 20.27 1.88 3.56
N ARG A 73 20.16 2.16 4.85
CA ARG A 73 18.97 1.79 5.64
C ARG A 73 18.00 2.97 5.62
N GLY A 74 16.74 2.69 5.90
CA GLY A 74 15.76 3.75 6.11
C GLY A 74 14.66 3.81 5.05
N ALA A 75 13.73 4.73 5.29
CA ALA A 75 12.45 4.81 4.60
C ALA A 75 12.50 5.35 3.15
N ALA A 76 13.68 5.78 2.67
CA ALA A 76 13.80 6.43 1.35
C ALA A 76 13.29 5.55 0.19
N TYR A 77 13.66 4.26 0.18
CA TYR A 77 13.19 3.32 -0.82
C TYR A 77 11.69 3.04 -0.70
N THR A 78 11.16 3.03 0.52
CA THR A 78 9.73 2.88 0.78
C THR A 78 8.94 4.07 0.23
N TYR A 79 9.42 5.29 0.43
CA TYR A 79 8.85 6.50 -0.17
C TYR A 79 8.98 6.50 -1.69
N ALA A 80 10.15 6.15 -2.23
CA ALA A 80 10.35 6.09 -3.68
C ALA A 80 9.41 5.09 -4.34
N PHE A 81 9.24 3.91 -3.74
CA PHE A 81 8.28 2.92 -4.22
C PHE A 81 6.83 3.43 -4.14
N HIS A 82 6.46 4.11 -3.06
CA HIS A 82 5.14 4.73 -2.93
C HIS A 82 4.86 5.76 -4.03
N GLU A 83 5.83 6.62 -4.38
CA GLU A 83 5.68 7.59 -5.48
C GLU A 83 5.48 6.88 -6.83
N VAL A 84 6.11 5.72 -7.05
CA VAL A 84 5.86 4.92 -8.26
C VAL A 84 4.43 4.37 -8.24
N VAL A 85 4.00 3.80 -7.11
CA VAL A 85 2.63 3.28 -6.97
C VAL A 85 1.60 4.37 -7.20
N ALA A 86 1.77 5.55 -6.58
CA ALA A 86 0.86 6.68 -6.70
C ALA A 86 0.68 7.19 -8.14
N ALA A 87 1.67 6.99 -9.02
CA ALA A 87 1.56 7.36 -10.44
C ALA A 87 0.70 6.37 -11.27
N HIS A 88 0.41 5.18 -10.74
CA HIS A 88 -0.28 4.08 -11.45
C HIS A 88 -1.57 3.63 -10.76
N PHE A 89 -1.85 4.11 -9.55
CA PHE A 89 -2.99 3.73 -8.73
C PHE A 89 -4.00 4.88 -8.68
N SER A 90 -5.23 4.58 -8.27
CA SER A 90 -6.26 5.58 -8.00
C SER A 90 -5.85 6.57 -6.90
N ASP A 91 -6.60 7.66 -6.79
CA ASP A 91 -6.46 8.59 -5.68
C ASP A 91 -6.62 7.87 -4.33
N PRO A 92 -5.80 8.18 -3.32
CA PRO A 92 -5.83 7.49 -2.05
C PRO A 92 -7.10 7.79 -1.26
N THR A 93 -7.68 6.74 -0.67
CA THR A 93 -8.80 6.78 0.27
C THR A 93 -8.30 6.67 1.71
N ASP A 94 -8.75 7.58 2.58
CA ASP A 94 -8.40 7.59 4.00
C ASP A 94 -9.19 6.52 4.79
N LEU A 95 -8.48 5.51 5.29
CA LEU A 95 -9.04 4.45 6.12
C LEU A 95 -9.13 4.84 7.60
N GLY A 96 -8.46 5.90 8.02
CA GLY A 96 -8.53 6.48 9.35
C GLY A 96 -7.18 6.63 10.02
N VAL A 97 -7.22 6.97 11.30
CA VAL A 97 -6.04 7.24 12.12
C VAL A 97 -6.01 6.33 13.34
N TRP A 98 -4.89 5.64 13.53
CA TRP A 98 -4.67 4.75 14.66
C TRP A 98 -3.53 5.24 15.55
N SER A 99 -3.63 5.00 16.85
CA SER A 99 -2.55 5.34 17.78
C SER A 99 -1.34 4.41 17.65
N ARG A 100 -1.57 3.14 17.25
CA ARG A 100 -0.54 2.10 17.08
C ARG A 100 -0.97 1.10 15.99
N PRO A 101 -0.16 0.86 14.95
CA PRO A 101 -0.48 -0.14 13.92
C PRO A 101 -0.53 -1.57 14.46
N SER A 102 0.17 -1.85 15.57
CA SER A 102 0.09 -3.16 16.24
C SER A 102 -1.32 -3.55 16.72
N TRP A 103 -2.25 -2.60 16.80
CA TRP A 103 -3.65 -2.86 17.11
C TRP A 103 -4.31 -3.82 16.10
N PHE A 104 -3.86 -3.81 14.84
CA PHE A 104 -4.38 -4.73 13.82
C PHE A 104 -4.09 -6.19 14.13
N PHE A 105 -3.02 -6.53 14.87
CA PHE A 105 -2.79 -7.90 15.33
C PHE A 105 -3.78 -8.33 16.41
N ALA A 106 -4.30 -7.40 17.22
CA ALA A 106 -5.39 -7.72 18.14
C ALA A 106 -6.71 -7.94 17.40
N LEU A 107 -6.92 -7.24 16.27
CA LEU A 107 -8.05 -7.49 15.37
C LEU A 107 -7.89 -8.85 14.65
N ASP A 108 -6.67 -9.23 14.22
CA ASP A 108 -6.36 -10.55 13.66
C ASP A 108 -6.80 -11.65 14.62
N ASP A 109 -6.37 -11.56 15.89
CA ASP A 109 -6.71 -12.55 16.93
C ASP A 109 -8.22 -12.69 17.11
N GLU A 110 -8.94 -11.57 17.14
CA GLU A 110 -10.40 -11.58 17.29
C GLU A 110 -11.10 -12.20 16.07
N LEU A 111 -10.73 -11.79 14.85
CA LEU A 111 -11.28 -12.33 13.61
C LEU A 111 -10.98 -13.82 13.46
N ALA A 112 -9.76 -14.25 13.81
CA ALA A 112 -9.35 -15.66 13.77
C ALA A 112 -10.18 -16.53 14.71
N ARG A 113 -10.53 -16.05 15.92
CA ARG A 113 -11.44 -16.76 16.85
C ARG A 113 -12.83 -17.01 16.25
N HIS A 114 -13.25 -16.17 15.32
CA HIS A 114 -14.52 -16.32 14.60
C HIS A 114 -14.38 -17.08 13.27
N GLY A 115 -13.22 -17.69 13.02
CA GLY A 115 -12.99 -18.59 11.88
C GLY A 115 -12.62 -17.88 10.58
N ILE A 116 -12.19 -16.61 10.64
CA ILE A 116 -11.69 -15.90 9.46
C ILE A 116 -10.35 -16.52 9.01
N PRO A 117 -10.19 -16.86 7.72
CA PRO A 117 -8.93 -17.40 7.18
C PRO A 117 -7.74 -16.45 7.36
N ALA A 118 -6.55 -17.02 7.60
CA ALA A 118 -5.33 -16.26 7.87
C ALA A 118 -4.95 -15.26 6.76
N ASP A 119 -5.21 -15.62 5.49
CA ASP A 119 -4.96 -14.79 4.31
C ASP A 119 -5.96 -13.65 4.11
N LEU A 120 -7.00 -13.58 4.95
CA LEU A 120 -7.95 -12.48 5.02
C LEU A 120 -7.80 -11.67 6.32
N LEU A 121 -6.86 -12.00 7.21
CA LEU A 121 -6.62 -11.23 8.42
C LEU A 121 -5.84 -9.94 8.10
N PRO A 122 -6.16 -8.80 8.74
CA PRO A 122 -5.50 -7.52 8.49
C PRO A 122 -3.98 -7.57 8.47
N GLY A 123 -3.36 -8.25 9.44
CA GLY A 123 -1.91 -8.33 9.52
C GLY A 123 -1.25 -9.00 8.31
N SER A 124 -1.97 -9.87 7.60
CA SER A 124 -1.43 -10.59 6.43
C SER A 124 -1.32 -9.73 5.18
N PHE A 125 -2.19 -8.72 5.03
CA PHE A 125 -2.19 -7.85 3.85
C PHE A 125 -1.78 -6.40 4.15
N LEU A 126 -1.97 -5.88 5.37
CA LEU A 126 -1.57 -4.51 5.73
C LEU A 126 -0.05 -4.36 5.94
N PHE A 127 0.63 -5.46 6.29
CA PHE A 127 2.06 -5.48 6.59
C PHE A 127 2.82 -6.50 5.73
N SER A 128 2.26 -6.87 4.58
CA SER A 128 2.89 -7.81 3.64
C SER A 128 4.19 -7.28 3.05
N GLY A 129 4.39 -5.96 3.09
CA GLY A 129 5.47 -5.28 2.37
C GLY A 129 5.19 -5.19 0.86
N PRO A 130 6.10 -4.52 0.14
CA PRO A 130 6.03 -4.40 -1.32
C PRO A 130 6.32 -5.75 -2.02
N PRO A 131 5.84 -5.94 -3.25
CA PRO A 131 6.04 -7.19 -4.02
C PRO A 131 7.49 -7.38 -4.52
N LEU A 132 8.39 -6.43 -4.24
CA LEU A 132 9.82 -6.53 -4.50
C LEU A 132 10.61 -6.37 -3.21
N ARG A 133 11.84 -6.88 -3.17
CA ARG A 133 12.72 -6.66 -2.03
C ARG A 133 13.27 -5.24 -2.06
N LEU A 134 12.78 -4.41 -1.15
CA LEU A 134 13.40 -3.12 -0.84
C LEU A 134 14.47 -3.29 0.26
N PRO A 135 15.48 -2.40 0.31
CA PRO A 135 16.33 -2.27 1.49
C PRO A 135 15.51 -2.12 2.76
N HIS A 136 16.02 -2.70 3.85
CA HIS A 136 15.27 -2.75 5.10
C HIS A 136 15.04 -1.32 5.64
N PRO A 137 13.77 -0.92 5.90
CA PRO A 137 13.46 0.44 6.32
C PRO A 137 13.96 0.76 7.75
N GLY A 138 14.44 -0.24 8.49
CA GLY A 138 14.70 -0.12 9.93
C GLY A 138 13.39 -0.10 10.71
N ASP A 139 13.40 0.52 11.90
CA ASP A 139 12.18 0.75 12.69
C ASP A 139 11.34 1.94 12.17
N ALA A 140 11.65 2.43 10.95
CA ALA A 140 11.04 3.61 10.38
C ALA A 140 9.69 3.30 9.73
N PHE A 141 8.74 4.22 9.95
CA PHE A 141 7.58 4.37 9.07
C PHE A 141 8.01 5.11 7.81
N PRO A 142 7.37 4.82 6.67
CA PRO A 142 6.06 4.20 6.48
C PRO A 142 6.08 2.67 6.36
N GLN A 143 4.91 2.02 6.51
CA GLN A 143 4.71 0.60 6.23
C GLN A 143 3.80 0.40 5.01
N ILE A 144 4.05 -0.68 4.26
CA ILE A 144 3.35 -1.02 3.03
C ILE A 144 2.62 -2.35 3.21
N GLY A 145 1.40 -2.41 2.67
CA GLY A 145 0.62 -3.63 2.50
C GLY A 145 0.07 -3.76 1.08
N VAL A 146 -0.21 -4.99 0.66
CA VAL A 146 -0.84 -5.30 -0.63
C VAL A 146 -1.86 -6.42 -0.44
N LEU A 147 -3.06 -6.23 -0.98
CA LEU A 147 -4.09 -7.24 -1.12
C LEU A 147 -4.42 -7.43 -2.61
N PRO A 148 -4.40 -8.64 -3.16
CA PRO A 148 -4.88 -8.87 -4.53
C PRO A 148 -6.36 -8.50 -4.64
N THR A 149 -6.74 -7.69 -5.64
CA THR A 149 -8.14 -7.22 -5.80
C THR A 149 -9.20 -8.33 -5.80
N PRO A 150 -8.95 -9.54 -6.38
CA PRO A 150 -9.89 -10.66 -6.28
C PRO A 150 -10.23 -11.10 -4.84
N ARG A 151 -9.44 -10.69 -3.84
CA ARG A 151 -9.69 -10.98 -2.41
C ARG A 151 -10.60 -9.96 -1.73
N ALA A 152 -10.91 -8.83 -2.36
CA ALA A 152 -11.78 -7.80 -1.81
C ALA A 152 -13.18 -8.34 -1.45
N ALA A 153 -13.87 -8.97 -2.41
CA ALA A 153 -15.19 -9.56 -2.15
C ALA A 153 -15.18 -10.66 -1.07
N PRO A 154 -14.27 -11.66 -1.11
CA PRO A 154 -14.12 -12.64 -0.03
C PRO A 154 -13.89 -12.02 1.35
N LEU A 155 -13.03 -11.00 1.44
CA LEU A 155 -12.76 -10.29 2.70
C LEU A 155 -14.03 -9.61 3.21
N ALA A 156 -14.69 -8.83 2.37
CA ALA A 156 -15.92 -8.12 2.72
C ALA A 156 -16.99 -9.08 3.26
N THR A 157 -17.22 -10.19 2.55
CA THR A 157 -18.22 -11.19 2.94
C THR A 157 -17.86 -11.85 4.28
N ALA A 158 -16.58 -12.19 4.47
CA ALA A 158 -16.13 -12.83 5.69
C ALA A 158 -16.29 -11.89 6.90
N TYR A 159 -15.95 -10.61 6.73
CA TYR A 159 -16.02 -9.62 7.80
C TYR A 159 -17.47 -9.25 8.14
N GLU A 160 -18.32 -9.05 7.15
CA GLU A 160 -19.77 -8.83 7.31
C GLU A 160 -20.41 -9.96 8.15
N ALA A 161 -20.07 -11.22 7.83
CA ALA A 161 -20.64 -12.39 8.49
C ALA A 161 -20.30 -12.51 9.99
N VAL A 162 -19.22 -11.88 10.45
CA VAL A 162 -18.75 -11.96 11.84
C VAL A 162 -18.91 -10.65 12.61
N ALA A 163 -19.09 -9.51 11.93
CA ALA A 163 -19.04 -8.17 12.52
C ALA A 163 -19.93 -8.00 13.76
N ASP A 164 -21.13 -8.57 13.77
CA ASP A 164 -22.08 -8.47 14.88
C ASP A 164 -21.68 -9.31 16.11
N ARG A 165 -20.77 -10.26 15.93
CA ARG A 165 -20.24 -11.12 17.00
C ARG A 165 -18.93 -10.58 17.59
N LEU A 166 -18.26 -9.66 16.89
CA LEU A 166 -17.03 -9.04 17.37
C LEU A 166 -17.30 -8.13 18.58
N GLY A 167 -16.28 -8.00 19.44
CA GLY A 167 -16.24 -6.99 20.49
C GLY A 167 -16.47 -5.57 19.95
N PRO A 168 -17.06 -4.65 20.75
CA PRO A 168 -17.40 -3.29 20.31
C PRO A 168 -16.23 -2.52 19.68
N ASP A 169 -15.03 -2.69 20.23
CA ASP A 169 -13.81 -1.99 19.80
C ASP A 169 -13.32 -2.46 18.41
N TYR A 170 -13.64 -3.70 18.01
CA TYR A 170 -13.24 -4.29 16.73
C TYR A 170 -14.29 -4.12 15.63
N ARG A 171 -15.56 -4.10 16.02
CA ARG A 171 -16.71 -4.07 15.11
C ARG A 171 -16.67 -2.91 14.14
N ALA A 172 -16.35 -1.70 14.62
CA ALA A 172 -16.35 -0.50 13.79
C ALA A 172 -15.33 -0.62 12.65
N THR A 173 -14.11 -1.05 12.96
CA THR A 173 -13.07 -1.25 11.95
C THR A 173 -13.40 -2.40 11.01
N ALA A 174 -13.87 -3.55 11.51
CA ALA A 174 -14.24 -4.66 10.65
C ALA A 174 -15.34 -4.28 9.66
N ARG A 175 -16.36 -3.52 10.08
CA ARG A 175 -17.40 -3.01 9.19
C ARG A 175 -16.85 -2.02 8.17
N LYS A 176 -15.98 -1.09 8.57
CA LYS A 176 -15.35 -0.14 7.64
C LYS A 176 -14.55 -0.87 6.56
N PHE A 177 -13.75 -1.86 6.94
CA PHE A 177 -13.00 -2.68 5.97
C PHE A 177 -13.94 -3.45 5.05
N ALA A 178 -15.02 -4.03 5.58
CA ALA A 178 -15.97 -4.76 4.76
C ALA A 178 -16.69 -3.87 3.73
N GLU A 179 -17.17 -2.70 4.16
CA GLU A 179 -17.82 -1.71 3.29
C GLU A 179 -16.90 -1.28 2.14
N LEU A 180 -15.64 -0.96 2.45
CA LEU A 180 -14.69 -0.52 1.44
C LEU A 180 -14.28 -1.65 0.50
N MET A 181 -14.01 -2.85 1.01
CA MET A 181 -13.68 -4.00 0.17
C MET A 181 -14.86 -4.45 -0.70
N ARG A 182 -16.10 -4.18 -0.27
CA ARG A 182 -17.30 -4.38 -1.10
C ARG A 182 -17.29 -3.41 -2.28
N PHE A 183 -17.08 -2.12 -2.01
CA PHE A 183 -16.97 -1.09 -3.04
C PHE A 183 -15.85 -1.40 -4.04
N GLU A 184 -14.65 -1.72 -3.57
CA GLU A 184 -13.51 -2.07 -4.44
C GLU A 184 -13.78 -3.32 -5.29
N ALA A 185 -14.52 -4.30 -4.76
CA ALA A 185 -14.91 -5.47 -5.55
C ALA A 185 -15.88 -5.13 -6.69
N GLU A 186 -16.86 -4.26 -6.44
CA GLU A 186 -17.83 -3.81 -7.44
C GLU A 186 -17.17 -2.95 -8.54
N GLU A 187 -16.27 -2.04 -8.13
CA GLU A 187 -15.47 -1.24 -9.07
C GLU A 187 -14.54 -2.13 -9.91
N TRP A 188 -13.92 -3.13 -9.28
CA TRP A 188 -13.06 -4.07 -10.00
C TRP A 188 -13.82 -4.90 -11.03
N GLU A 189 -14.98 -5.45 -10.68
CA GLU A 189 -15.83 -6.17 -11.64
C GLU A 189 -16.24 -5.28 -12.82
N SER A 190 -16.56 -4.01 -12.56
CA SER A 190 -16.88 -3.01 -13.58
C SER A 190 -15.67 -2.69 -14.47
N ALA A 191 -14.50 -2.49 -13.86
CA ALA A 191 -13.24 -2.22 -14.56
C ALA A 191 -12.83 -3.39 -15.48
N GLN A 192 -13.03 -4.64 -15.03
CA GLN A 192 -12.79 -5.83 -15.85
C GLN A 192 -13.67 -5.87 -17.10
N GLN A 193 -14.94 -5.46 -17.00
CA GLN A 193 -15.84 -5.38 -18.17
C GLN A 193 -15.37 -4.35 -19.20
N LEU A 194 -14.60 -3.34 -18.76
CA LEU A 194 -13.97 -2.33 -19.61
C LEU A 194 -12.57 -2.73 -20.09
N GLY A 195 -12.11 -3.96 -19.78
CA GLY A 195 -10.80 -4.48 -20.17
C GLY A 195 -9.64 -3.96 -19.33
N GLN A 196 -9.91 -3.32 -18.19
CA GLN A 196 -8.88 -2.90 -17.24
C GLN A 196 -8.43 -4.06 -16.36
N THR A 197 -7.25 -3.92 -15.79
CA THR A 197 -6.56 -5.03 -15.12
C THR A 197 -6.05 -4.67 -13.73
N LEU A 198 -6.84 -3.91 -12.97
CA LEU A 198 -6.55 -3.51 -11.59
C LEU A 198 -6.40 -4.74 -10.69
N ASP A 199 -5.16 -5.15 -10.40
CA ASP A 199 -4.87 -6.44 -9.77
C ASP A 199 -4.55 -6.36 -8.28
N SER A 200 -4.33 -5.14 -7.78
CA SER A 200 -3.84 -4.90 -6.43
C SER A 200 -4.54 -3.72 -5.75
N ILE A 201 -4.86 -3.92 -4.48
CA ILE A 201 -5.18 -2.88 -3.51
C ILE A 201 -3.92 -2.66 -2.67
N PHE A 202 -3.42 -1.43 -2.66
CA PHE A 202 -2.21 -1.01 -1.97
C PHE A 202 -2.58 -0.25 -0.69
N PHE A 203 -1.87 -0.56 0.40
CA PHE A 203 -2.06 0.06 1.70
C PHE A 203 -0.79 0.79 2.14
N TRP A 204 -0.98 1.99 2.68
CA TRP A 204 0.10 2.87 3.12
C TRP A 204 -0.14 3.39 4.53
N PHE A 205 0.76 3.05 5.46
CA PHE A 205 0.79 3.62 6.81
C PHE A 205 1.83 4.73 6.89
N ARG A 206 1.37 5.96 7.13
CA ARG A 206 2.21 7.15 7.35
C ARG A 206 2.12 7.70 8.77
#